data_AF-A0A952KV51-F1
#
_entry.id   AF-A0A952KV51-F1
#
_cell.length_a   1.000
_cell.length_b   1.000
_cell.length_c   1.000
_cell.angle_alpha   90.00
_cell.angle_beta   90.00
_cell.angle_gamma   90.00
#
_symmetry.space_group_name_H-M   'P 1'
#
loop_
_entity.id
_entity.type
_entity.pdbx_description
1 polymer ?
#
loop_
_entity_poly.entity_id
_entity_poly.type
_entity_poly.pdbx_seq_one_letter_code
_entity_poly.pdbx_strand_id
1 'polypeptide(L)'
;QKIHGRQTSVVAFTQVPERVKVPGVIRGMDGDVPMLQQGLVWVDEDTSRILRIRTDLLTPLPQINTTRLTSTVEYSEVHLPGLDEKLWLPRRVELLWTMNARNGGEIHRYSNYRLYKANVRIITDTTGTTPIDDVP
;
A
#
# COMPACT_ATOMS: atom_id res chain seq x y z
N GLN A 1 -6.64 -21.09 7.86
CA GLN A 1 -5.28 -21.02 8.48
C GLN A 1 -5.37 -20.20 9.77
N LYS A 2 -4.46 -20.36 10.75
CA LYS A 2 -4.43 -19.48 11.95
C LYS A 2 -3.37 -18.40 11.84
N ILE A 3 -3.73 -17.15 12.14
CA ILE A 3 -2.84 -15.99 12.23
C ILE A 3 -3.09 -15.32 13.59
N HIS A 4 -2.07 -15.23 14.45
CA HIS A 4 -2.20 -14.68 15.82
C HIS A 4 -3.36 -15.30 16.62
N GLY A 5 -3.58 -16.61 16.47
CA GLY A 5 -4.65 -17.34 17.15
C GLY A 5 -6.04 -17.20 16.50
N ARG A 6 -6.21 -16.30 15.53
CA ARG A 6 -7.47 -16.07 14.81
C ARG A 6 -7.60 -16.98 13.59
N GLN A 7 -8.80 -17.46 13.33
CA GLN A 7 -9.10 -18.20 12.11
C GLN A 7 -9.16 -17.26 10.92
N THR A 8 -8.56 -17.68 9.82
CA THR A 8 -8.47 -16.89 8.60
C THR A 8 -8.82 -17.69 7.37
N SER A 9 -9.63 -17.05 6.53
CA SER A 9 -9.81 -17.40 5.13
C SER A 9 -8.68 -16.78 4.30
N VAL A 10 -8.22 -17.52 3.29
CA VAL A 10 -7.11 -17.10 2.42
C VAL A 10 -7.63 -16.83 1.03
N VAL A 11 -7.44 -15.61 0.54
CA VAL A 11 -7.84 -15.19 -0.80
C VAL A 11 -6.58 -15.03 -1.64
N ALA A 12 -6.51 -15.76 -2.76
CA ALA A 12 -5.48 -15.57 -3.76
C ALA A 12 -5.93 -14.54 -4.80
N PHE A 13 -5.00 -13.71 -5.26
CA PHE A 13 -5.26 -12.74 -6.31
C PHE A 13 -4.08 -12.61 -7.27
N THR A 14 -4.36 -12.15 -8.48
CA THR A 14 -3.36 -11.82 -9.48
C THR A 14 -3.84 -10.64 -10.30
N GLN A 15 -2.92 -9.74 -10.66
CA GLN A 15 -3.22 -8.67 -11.60
C GLN A 15 -3.29 -9.22 -13.02
N VAL A 16 -4.35 -8.88 -13.75
CA VAL A 16 -4.48 -9.19 -15.17
C VAL A 16 -3.82 -8.04 -15.96
N PRO A 17 -2.68 -8.27 -16.65
CA PRO A 17 -1.88 -7.19 -17.24
C PRO A 17 -2.69 -6.19 -18.07
N GLU A 18 -3.58 -6.69 -18.93
CA GLU A 18 -4.43 -5.88 -19.82
C GLU A 18 -5.47 -5.01 -19.09
N ARG A 19 -5.73 -5.30 -17.80
CA ARG A 19 -6.71 -4.58 -16.98
C ARG A 19 -6.07 -3.62 -15.98
N VAL A 20 -4.75 -3.59 -15.88
CA VAL A 20 -4.04 -2.69 -14.96
C VAL A 20 -3.83 -1.33 -15.62
N LYS A 21 -4.55 -0.32 -15.13
CA LYS A 21 -4.43 1.06 -15.63
C LYS A 21 -3.21 1.79 -15.04
N VAL A 22 -2.87 1.49 -13.78
CA VAL A 22 -1.78 2.14 -13.05
C VAL A 22 -1.02 1.04 -12.29
N PRO A 23 0.04 0.47 -12.88
CA PRO A 23 0.87 -0.52 -12.19
C PRO A 23 1.69 0.13 -11.07
N GLY A 24 2.21 -0.69 -10.16
CA GLY A 24 3.31 -0.24 -9.29
C GLY A 24 4.51 0.11 -10.16
N VAL A 25 5.34 1.06 -9.74
CA VAL A 25 6.51 1.50 -10.52
C VAL A 25 7.76 1.44 -9.65
N ILE A 26 8.81 0.79 -10.16
CA ILE A 26 10.16 0.89 -9.61
C ILE A 26 10.88 1.98 -10.40
N ARG A 27 11.32 3.02 -9.71
CA ARG A 27 12.10 4.11 -10.31
C ARG A 27 13.56 3.69 -10.39
N GLY A 28 14.05 3.43 -11.60
CA GLY A 28 15.45 3.14 -11.88
C GLY A 28 16.20 4.34 -12.45
N MET A 29 17.51 4.20 -12.62
CA MET A 29 18.33 5.22 -13.30
C MET A 29 17.93 5.39 -14.77
N ASP A 30 17.58 4.30 -15.44
CA ASP A 30 17.21 4.27 -16.87
C ASP A 30 15.71 4.51 -17.11
N GLY A 31 14.97 4.82 -16.05
CA GLY A 31 13.55 5.14 -16.11
C GLY A 31 12.67 4.28 -15.21
N ASP A 32 11.36 4.49 -15.36
CA ASP A 32 10.31 3.85 -14.59
C ASP A 32 9.99 2.45 -15.15
N VAL A 33 10.10 1.43 -14.29
CA VAL A 33 9.78 0.03 -14.64
C VAL A 33 8.44 -0.34 -14.01
N PRO A 34 7.39 -0.62 -14.81
CA PRO A 34 6.13 -1.08 -14.28
C PRO A 34 6.29 -2.50 -13.70
N MET A 35 5.74 -2.71 -12.52
CA MET A 35 5.67 -4.01 -11.87
C MET A 35 4.21 -4.42 -11.67
N LEU A 36 3.93 -5.65 -12.08
CA LEU A 36 2.66 -6.30 -11.80
C LEU A 36 2.84 -7.27 -10.64
N GLN A 37 1.77 -7.46 -9.87
CA GLN A 37 1.78 -8.20 -8.63
C GLN A 37 0.70 -9.27 -8.60
N GLN A 38 1.03 -10.34 -7.88
CA GLN A 38 0.11 -11.38 -7.44
C GLN A 38 0.27 -11.58 -5.94
N GLY A 39 -0.64 -12.29 -5.29
CA GLY A 39 -0.51 -12.44 -3.86
C GLY A 39 -1.62 -13.22 -3.17
N LEU A 40 -1.53 -13.15 -1.84
CA LEU A 40 -2.42 -13.79 -0.89
C LEU A 40 -2.84 -12.76 0.16
N VAL A 41 -4.12 -12.78 0.53
CA VAL A 41 -4.68 -12.01 1.63
C VAL A 41 -5.26 -12.96 2.66
N TRP A 42 -4.89 -12.78 3.92
CA TRP A 42 -5.47 -13.49 5.06
C TRP A 42 -6.49 -12.58 5.72
N VAL A 43 -7.75 -13.00 5.69
CA VAL A 43 -8.89 -12.27 6.23
C VAL A 43 -9.42 -13.02 7.46
N ASP A 44 -9.52 -12.32 8.58
CA ASP A 44 -10.13 -12.81 9.82
C ASP A 44 -11.60 -13.18 9.58
N GLU A 45 -11.98 -14.40 9.91
CA GLU A 45 -13.32 -14.93 9.59
C GLU A 45 -14.43 -14.28 10.41
N ASP A 46 -14.12 -13.82 11.63
CA ASP A 46 -15.12 -13.26 12.54
C ASP A 46 -15.36 -11.77 12.27
N THR A 47 -14.31 -11.04 11.87
CA THR A 47 -14.32 -9.57 11.77
C THR A 47 -14.14 -9.04 10.35
N SER A 48 -13.87 -9.92 9.38
CA SER A 48 -13.53 -9.56 8.00
C SER A 48 -12.33 -8.60 7.87
N ARG A 49 -11.49 -8.50 8.90
CA ARG A 49 -10.28 -7.65 8.89
C ARG A 49 -9.14 -8.38 8.19
N ILE A 50 -8.36 -7.65 7.42
CA ILE A 50 -7.13 -8.17 6.82
C ILE A 50 -6.06 -8.28 7.93
N LEU A 51 -5.54 -9.48 8.16
CA LEU A 51 -4.48 -9.73 9.14
C LEU A 51 -3.10 -9.81 8.48
N ARG A 52 -3.04 -10.23 7.22
CA ARG A 52 -1.81 -10.29 6.45
C ARG A 52 -2.08 -10.09 4.96
N ILE A 53 -1.19 -9.39 4.29
CA ILE A 53 -1.09 -9.36 2.83
C ILE A 53 0.30 -9.83 2.46
N ARG A 54 0.41 -10.75 1.50
CA ARG A 54 1.66 -11.06 0.82
C ARG A 54 1.49 -10.77 -0.65
N THR A 55 2.43 -10.03 -1.22
CA THR A 55 2.55 -9.79 -2.66
C THR A 55 3.87 -10.34 -3.16
N ASP A 56 3.86 -10.81 -4.40
CA ASP A 56 5.03 -11.24 -5.16
C ASP A 56 4.95 -10.61 -6.56
N LEU A 57 6.10 -10.45 -7.22
CA LEU A 57 6.10 -10.10 -8.65
C LEU A 57 5.28 -11.11 -9.45
N LEU A 58 4.50 -10.60 -10.39
CA LEU A 58 3.81 -11.44 -11.37
C LEU A 58 4.82 -12.06 -12.34
N THR A 59 5.78 -11.27 -12.80
CA THR A 59 6.86 -11.68 -13.70
C THR A 59 8.18 -11.01 -13.31
N PRO A 60 9.34 -11.63 -13.58
CA PRO A 60 10.65 -10.97 -13.45
C PRO A 60 10.72 -9.64 -14.20
N LEU A 61 11.56 -8.73 -13.72
CA LEU A 61 11.84 -7.42 -14.30
C LEU A 61 13.29 -7.38 -14.82
N PRO A 62 13.55 -7.88 -16.05
CA PRO A 62 14.91 -7.98 -16.59
C PRO A 62 15.57 -6.62 -16.82
N GLN A 63 14.78 -5.55 -17.00
CA GLN A 63 15.28 -4.19 -17.22
C GLN A 63 16.13 -3.68 -16.05
N ILE A 64 15.88 -4.20 -14.84
CA ILE A 64 16.57 -3.86 -13.60
C ILE A 64 17.14 -5.11 -12.91
N ASN A 65 17.35 -6.19 -13.67
CA ASN A 65 17.89 -7.46 -13.19
C ASN A 65 17.22 -8.01 -11.92
N THR A 66 15.90 -7.79 -11.76
CA THR A 66 15.15 -8.23 -10.57
C THR A 66 14.33 -9.46 -10.92
N THR A 67 14.61 -10.58 -10.26
CA THR A 67 13.90 -11.85 -10.49
C THR A 67 12.83 -12.11 -9.44
N ARG A 68 12.92 -11.44 -8.29
CA ARG A 68 11.97 -11.58 -7.19
C ARG A 68 11.83 -10.27 -6.44
N LEU A 69 10.60 -9.94 -6.09
CA LEU A 69 10.26 -8.97 -5.05
C LEU A 69 9.01 -9.49 -4.35
N THR A 70 9.16 -9.83 -3.07
CA THR A 70 8.09 -10.29 -2.18
C THR A 70 7.90 -9.23 -1.09
N SER A 71 6.67 -8.74 -0.88
CA SER A 71 6.33 -7.90 0.27
C SER A 71 5.28 -8.58 1.13
N THR A 72 5.53 -8.69 2.43
CA THR A 72 4.57 -9.20 3.41
C THR A 72 4.26 -8.11 4.43
N VAL A 73 3.00 -7.76 4.57
CA VAL A 73 2.50 -6.81 5.58
C VAL A 73 1.65 -7.59 6.57
N GLU A 74 1.99 -7.50 7.85
CA GLU A 74 1.18 -8.03 8.94
C GLU A 74 0.53 -6.90 9.71
N TYR A 75 -0.77 -7.05 9.97
CA TYR A 75 -1.58 -6.07 10.69
C TYR A 75 -1.86 -6.57 12.11
N SER A 76 -2.08 -5.63 13.02
CA SER A 76 -2.62 -5.93 14.35
C SER A 76 -3.55 -4.83 14.81
N GLU A 77 -4.40 -5.18 15.76
CA GLU A 77 -5.23 -4.23 16.50
C GLU A 77 -4.36 -3.22 17.23
N VAL A 78 -4.63 -1.93 17.03
CA VAL A 78 -3.99 -0.79 17.66
C VAL A 78 -5.08 0.08 18.28
N HIS A 79 -4.91 0.38 19.56
CA HIS A 79 -5.74 1.32 20.29
C HIS A 79 -5.00 2.66 20.36
N LEU A 80 -5.65 3.73 19.91
CA LEU A 80 -5.10 5.07 19.93
C LEU A 80 -5.82 5.91 21.00
N PRO A 81 -5.08 6.59 21.91
CA PRO A 81 -5.69 7.51 22.85
C PRO A 81 -6.50 8.59 22.12
N GLY A 82 -7.75 8.81 22.55
CA GLY A 82 -8.64 9.79 21.94
C GLY A 82 -9.37 9.32 20.68
N LEU A 83 -9.34 8.01 20.39
CA LEU A 83 -10.16 7.36 19.38
C LEU A 83 -10.82 6.12 19.99
N ASP A 84 -12.16 6.08 20.00
CA ASP A 84 -12.92 4.95 20.55
C ASP A 84 -12.90 3.73 19.62
N GLU A 85 -12.55 3.94 18.35
CA GLU A 85 -12.40 2.86 17.37
C GLU A 85 -11.05 2.15 17.44
N LYS A 86 -11.11 0.85 17.17
CA LYS A 86 -9.95 -0.03 17.00
C LYS A 86 -9.46 0.02 15.56
N LEU A 87 -8.18 0.29 15.36
CA LEU A 87 -7.58 0.30 14.03
C LEU A 87 -6.74 -0.97 13.81
N TRP A 88 -6.77 -1.52 12.60
CA TRP A 88 -5.85 -2.57 12.18
C TRP A 88 -4.74 -1.92 11.37
N LEU A 89 -3.62 -1.65 12.02
CA LEU A 89 -2.47 -0.98 11.41
C LEU A 89 -1.33 -1.97 11.20
N PRO A 90 -0.42 -1.70 10.25
CA PRO A 90 0.78 -2.51 10.07
C PRO A 90 1.54 -2.64 11.40
N ARG A 91 2.09 -3.81 11.69
CA ARG A 91 3.06 -3.97 12.78
C ARG A 91 4.41 -4.44 12.30
N ARG A 92 4.41 -5.19 11.19
CA ARG A 92 5.60 -5.69 10.55
C ARG A 92 5.40 -5.65 9.04
N VAL A 93 6.37 -5.10 8.35
CA VAL A 93 6.48 -5.16 6.90
C VAL A 93 7.82 -5.80 6.57
N GLU A 94 7.81 -6.83 5.75
CA GLU A 94 9.01 -7.52 5.27
C GLU A 94 9.05 -7.42 3.75
N LEU A 95 10.15 -6.90 3.22
CA LEU A 95 10.45 -6.89 1.79
C LEU A 95 11.64 -7.82 1.56
N LEU A 96 11.51 -8.74 0.61
CA LEU A 96 12.59 -9.62 0.18
C LEU A 96 12.72 -9.50 -1.33
N TRP A 97 13.95 -9.36 -1.83
CA TRP A 97 14.18 -9.26 -3.26
C TRP A 97 15.41 -10.04 -3.71
N THR A 98 15.41 -10.40 -4.98
CA THR A 98 16.59 -10.92 -5.68
C THR A 98 16.85 -9.99 -6.86
N MET A 99 17.95 -9.24 -6.79
CA MET A 99 18.35 -8.25 -7.79
C MET A 99 19.85 -8.38 -8.08
N ASN A 100 20.24 -8.34 -9.36
CA ASN A 100 21.63 -8.56 -9.79
C ASN A 100 22.23 -9.87 -9.22
N ALA A 101 21.43 -10.96 -9.22
CA ALA A 101 21.76 -12.25 -8.62
C ALA A 101 22.08 -12.23 -7.12
N ARG A 102 21.78 -11.13 -6.41
CA ARG A 102 21.95 -11.00 -4.97
C ARG A 102 20.61 -10.97 -4.27
N ASN A 103 20.53 -11.66 -3.14
CA ASN A 103 19.37 -11.58 -2.26
C ASN A 103 19.53 -10.41 -1.29
N GLY A 104 18.46 -9.67 -1.10
CA GLY A 104 18.37 -8.60 -0.12
C GLY A 104 17.02 -8.62 0.57
N GLY A 105 16.91 -7.85 1.65
CA GLY A 105 15.65 -7.71 2.34
C GLY A 105 15.69 -6.65 3.42
N GLU A 106 14.50 -6.17 3.75
CA GLU A 106 14.25 -5.20 4.80
C GLU A 106 13.10 -5.67 5.67
N ILE A 107 13.21 -5.40 6.97
CA ILE A 107 12.13 -5.64 7.93
C ILE A 107 11.88 -4.34 8.67
N HIS A 108 10.70 -3.77 8.44
CA HIS A 108 10.20 -2.60 9.13
C HIS A 108 9.25 -3.05 10.25
N ARG A 109 9.45 -2.53 11.46
CA ARG A 109 8.57 -2.79 12.60
C ARG A 109 7.93 -1.48 13.03
N TYR A 110 6.61 -1.46 13.02
CA TYR A 110 5.85 -0.26 13.35
C TYR A 110 5.24 -0.41 14.75
N SER A 111 5.34 0.66 15.52
CA SER A 111 4.81 0.78 16.87
C SER A 111 4.62 2.26 17.20
N ASN A 112 4.05 2.56 18.38
CA ASN A 112 3.90 3.92 18.89
C ASN A 112 3.13 4.85 17.93
N TYR A 113 2.08 4.32 17.31
CA TYR A 113 1.18 5.11 16.48
C TYR A 113 0.59 6.28 17.25
N ARG A 114 0.45 7.43 16.57
CA ARG A 114 -0.07 8.67 17.16
C ARG A 114 -1.20 9.20 16.30
N LEU A 115 -2.23 9.71 16.96
CA LEU A 115 -3.31 10.43 16.33
C LEU A 115 -3.00 11.92 16.32
N TYR A 116 -3.07 12.55 15.15
CA TYR A 116 -2.89 14.00 14.98
C TYR A 116 -4.19 14.60 14.44
N LYS A 117 -4.58 15.77 14.95
CA LYS A 117 -5.72 16.55 14.46
C LYS A 117 -5.20 17.76 13.70
N ALA A 118 -5.67 17.97 12.47
CA ALA A 118 -5.31 19.12 11.65
C ALA A 118 -6.57 19.92 11.30
N ASN A 119 -6.46 21.25 11.35
CA ASN A 119 -7.49 22.16 10.86
C ASN A 119 -7.05 22.71 9.51
N VAL A 120 -7.90 22.61 8.49
CA VAL A 120 -7.62 23.11 7.15
C VAL A 120 -8.57 24.27 6.85
N ARG A 121 -8.03 25.38 6.37
CA ARG A 121 -8.79 26.49 5.80
C ARG A 121 -8.48 26.56 4.30
N ILE A 122 -9.52 26.38 3.48
CA ILE A 122 -9.42 26.58 2.03
C ILE A 122 -9.58 28.08 1.77
N ILE A 123 -8.65 28.66 1.02
CA ILE A 123 -8.75 30.04 0.52
C ILE A 123 -9.05 29.93 -0.97
N THR A 124 -10.24 30.34 -1.38
CA THR A 124 -10.60 30.49 -2.79
C THR A 124 -10.27 31.91 -3.23
N ASP A 125 -9.38 32.05 -4.20
CA ASP A 125 -9.16 33.35 -4.84
C ASP A 125 -10.42 33.72 -5.63
N THR A 126 -11.14 34.74 -5.15
CA THR A 126 -12.29 35.32 -5.84
C THR A 126 -11.85 36.67 -6.40
N THR A 127 -10.89 36.64 -7.32
CA THR A 127 -10.64 37.78 -8.20
C THR A 127 -11.82 37.84 -9.18
N GLY A 128 -12.84 38.61 -8.78
CA GLY A 128 -14.02 38.89 -9.57
C GLY A 128 -13.64 39.51 -10.91
N THR A 129 -14.06 38.86 -11.99
CA THR A 129 -14.19 39.49 -13.29
C THR A 129 -15.36 40.47 -13.19
N THR A 130 -15.09 41.78 -13.14
CA THR A 130 -16.11 42.81 -13.34
C THR A 130 -16.69 42.67 -14.75
N PRO A 131 -18.02 42.66 -14.93
CA PRO A 131 -18.61 42.79 -16.26
C PRO A 131 -18.18 44.15 -16.84
N ILE A 132 -17.72 44.14 -18.09
CA ILE A 132 -17.54 45.38 -18.86
C ILE A 132 -18.96 45.90 -19.09
N ASP A 133 -19.35 46.94 -18.35
CA ASP A 133 -20.56 47.69 -18.62
C ASP A 133 -20.44 48.33 -20.00
N ASP A 134 -21.40 47.96 -20.84
CA ASP A 134 -21.63 48.38 -22.21
C ASP A 134 -22.45 49.68 -22.16
N VAL A 135 -21.89 50.84 -22.55
CA VAL A 135 -22.66 52.05 -22.95
C VAL A 135 -21.76 53.03 -23.72
N PRO A 136 -22.30 53.83 -24.66
CA PRO A 136 -22.94 53.51 -25.94
C PRO A 136 -22.08 53.89 -27.17
#